data_AF-A0A399ERQ2-F1
#
_entry.id   AF-A0A399ERQ2-F1
#
_cell.length_a   1.000
_cell.length_b   1.000
_cell.length_c   1.000
_cell.angle_alpha   90.00
_cell.angle_beta   90.00
_cell.angle_gamma   90.00
#
_symmetry.space_group_name_H-M   'P 1'
#
loop_
_entity.id
_entity.type
_entity.pdbx_description
1 polymer ?
#
loop_
_entity_poly.entity_id
_entity_poly.type
_entity_poly.pdbx_seq_one_letter_code
_entity_poly.pdbx_strand_id
1 'polypeptide(L)' 'MRVLFVEGKNGDKLREFARSFPHPYRLLYRKEQELYVLEAWAITPQMEIAAGGLEGFRTWSFELVEEGYKTEAADA' A
#
# COMPACT_ATOMS: atom_id res chain seq x y z
N MET A 1 2.93 5.01 -11.06
CA MET A 1 3.38 5.07 -9.64
C MET A 1 3.00 3.76 -8.96
N ARG A 2 3.71 3.25 -7.95
CA ARG A 2 3.28 2.03 -7.22
C ARG A 2 2.71 2.34 -5.85
N VAL A 3 1.72 1.56 -5.44
CA VAL A 3 1.13 1.59 -4.09
C VAL A 3 1.27 0.20 -3.49
N LEU A 4 1.75 0.15 -2.24
CA LEU A 4 1.90 -1.07 -1.46
C LEU A 4 0.87 -1.11 -0.36
N PHE A 5 0.28 -2.28 -0.17
CA PHE A 5 -0.56 -2.60 0.97
C PHE A 5 0.09 -3.73 1.78
N VAL A 6 0.14 -3.53 3.10
CA VAL A 6 0.59 -4.55 4.06
C VAL A 6 -0.45 -4.66 5.17
N GLU A 7 -0.98 -5.86 5.39
CA GLU A 7 -2.04 -6.11 6.36
C GLU A 7 -1.60 -7.14 7.41
N GLY A 8 -1.90 -6.87 8.68
CA GLY A 8 -1.67 -7.82 9.77
C GLY A 8 -2.17 -7.32 11.12
N LYS A 9 -2.05 -8.17 12.15
CA LYS A 9 -2.55 -7.85 13.51
C LYS A 9 -1.61 -6.94 14.31
N ASN A 10 -0.33 -6.87 13.96
CA ASN A 10 0.66 -6.13 14.72
C ASN A 10 0.92 -4.75 14.08
N GLY A 11 0.23 -3.73 14.59
CA GLY A 11 0.36 -2.35 14.13
C GLY A 11 1.72 -1.71 14.44
N ASP A 12 2.42 -2.15 15.48
CA ASP A 12 3.74 -1.61 15.82
C ASP A 12 4.81 -2.03 14.81
N LYS A 13 4.78 -3.31 14.38
CA LYS A 13 5.64 -3.79 13.29
C LYS A 13 5.37 -3.04 11.98
N LEU A 14 4.11 -2.69 11.67
CA LEU A 14 3.81 -1.88 10.49
C LEU A 14 4.32 -0.45 10.61
N ARG A 15 4.27 0.17 11.80
CA ARG A 15 4.87 1.49 12.06
C ARG A 15 6.38 1.45 11.92
N GLU A 16 7.03 0.43 12.46
CA GLU A 16 8.48 0.22 12.34
C GLU A 16 8.88 0.06 10.89
N PHE A 17 8.21 -0.85 10.15
CA PHE A 17 8.42 -1.03 8.73
C PHE A 17 8.27 0.27 7.94
N ALA A 18 7.18 1.03 8.16
CA ALA A 18 6.94 2.29 7.47
C ALA A 18 8.02 3.34 7.73
N ARG A 19 8.57 3.40 8.94
CA ARG A 19 9.65 4.34 9.31
C ARG A 19 10.98 4.01 8.65
N SER A 20 11.20 2.76 8.26
CA SER A 20 12.41 2.32 7.57
C SER A 20 12.50 2.82 6.13
N PHE A 21 11.43 3.42 5.59
CA PHE A 21 11.40 3.95 4.24
C PHE A 21 10.89 5.39 4.19
N PRO A 22 11.54 6.31 3.46
CA PRO A 22 11.12 7.70 3.35
C PRO A 22 9.99 7.87 2.31
N HIS A 23 8.91 7.11 2.44
CA HIS A 23 7.75 7.16 1.55
C HIS A 23 6.50 7.66 2.28
N PRO A 24 5.61 8.41 1.62
CA PRO A 24 4.30 8.72 2.18
C PRO A 24 3.56 7.43 2.54
N TYR A 25 2.93 7.40 3.71
CA TYR A 25 2.14 6.26 4.15
C TYR A 25 0.95 6.68 5.01
N ARG A 26 -0.04 5.78 5.07
CA ARG A 26 -1.17 5.83 6.00
C ARG A 26 -1.31 4.48 6.67
N LEU A 27 -1.53 4.47 7.98
CA LEU A 27 -1.83 3.27 8.75
C LEU A 27 -3.28 3.33 9.21
N LEU A 28 -4.08 2.36 8.76
CA LEU A 28 -5.49 2.23 9.08
C LEU A 28 -5.70 1.07 10.06
N TYR A 29 -6.66 1.21 10.97
CA TYR A 29 -7.12 0.12 11.82
C TYR A 29 -8.57 -0.23 11.46
N ARG A 30 -8.81 -1.51 11.13
CA ARG A 30 -10.12 -2.08 10.82
C ARG A 30 -10.66 -2.80 12.05
N LYS A 31 -11.50 -2.11 12.81
CA LYS A 31 -11.96 -2.56 14.13
C LYS A 31 -12.70 -3.90 14.07
N GLU A 32 -13.53 -4.10 13.05
CA GLU A 32 -14.38 -5.29 12.89
C GLU A 32 -13.56 -6.56 12.62
N GLN A 33 -12.34 -6.42 12.12
CA GLN A 33 -11.44 -7.53 11.77
C GLN A 33 -10.22 -7.61 12.70
N GLU A 34 -10.05 -6.61 13.58
CA GLU A 34 -8.86 -6.44 14.43
C GLU A 34 -7.55 -6.45 13.62
N LEU A 35 -7.58 -5.79 12.45
CA LEU A 35 -6.45 -5.74 11.51
C LEU A 35 -5.97 -4.32 11.28
N TYR A 36 -4.66 -4.19 11.12
CA TYR A 36 -4.04 -2.99 10.61
C TYR A 36 -3.74 -3.15 9.13
N VAL A 37 -3.92 -2.06 8.37
CA VAL A 37 -3.54 -1.97 6.95
C VAL A 37 -2.63 -0.76 6.79
N LEU A 38 -1.39 -1.01 6.40
CA LEU A 38 -0.46 0.01 5.92
C LEU A 38 -0.67 0.20 4.42
N GLU A 39 -0.88 1.44 4.00
CA GLU A 39 -0.91 1.88 2.62
C GLU A 39 0.29 2.81 2.40
N ALA A 40 1.20 2.47 1.51
CA ALA A 40 2.38 3.27 1.19
C ALA A 40 2.44 3.59 -0.31
N TRP A 41 2.76 4.84 -0.65
CA TRP A 41 2.79 5.32 -2.03
C TRP A 41 4.22 5.55 -2.54
N ALA A 42 4.39 5.62 -3.86
CA ALA A 42 5.67 5.85 -4.53
C ALA A 42 6.78 4.88 -4.08
N ILE A 43 6.39 3.62 -3.81
CA ILE A 43 7.28 2.61 -3.25
C ILE A 43 8.34 2.13 -4.26
N THR A 44 9.49 1.70 -3.75
CA THR A 44 10.57 1.10 -4.53
C THR A 44 10.49 -0.44 -4.52
N PRO A 45 11.17 -1.13 -5.46
CA PRO A 45 11.26 -2.59 -5.43
C PRO A 45 11.83 -3.16 -4.13
N GLN A 46 12.75 -2.43 -3.49
CA GLN A 46 13.34 -2.84 -2.20
C GLN A 46 12.30 -2.86 -1.09
N MET A 47 11.39 -1.89 -1.06
CA MET A 47 10.29 -1.85 -0.10
C MET A 47 9.31 -3.00 -0.32
N GLU A 48 9.03 -3.35 -1.58
CA GLU A 48 8.18 -4.48 -1.94
C GLU A 48 8.78 -5.82 -1.50
N ILE A 49 10.09 -6.04 -1.74
CA ILE A 49 10.82 -7.22 -1.26
C ILE A 49 10.80 -7.29 0.27
N ALA A 50 11.07 -6.17 0.96
CA ALA A 50 11.08 -6.12 2.41
C ALA A 50 9.70 -6.43 3.01
N ALA A 51 8.62 -5.92 2.40
CA ALA A 51 7.26 -6.23 2.82
C ALA A 51 6.87 -7.69 2.55
N GLY A 52 7.40 -8.31 1.48
CA GLY A 52 7.23 -9.74 1.22
C GLY A 52 7.90 -10.64 2.27
N GLY A 53 8.91 -10.13 2.98
CA GLY A 53 9.59 -10.85 4.07
C GLY A 53 8.94 -10.72 5.45
N LEU A 54 7.83 -9.98 5.59
CA LEU A 54 7.15 -9.80 6.87
C LEU A 54 6.31 -11.02 7.25
N GLU A 55 6.80 -11.80 8.21
CA GLU A 55 6.07 -12.97 8.72
C GLU A 55 4.74 -12.59 9.39
N GLY A 56 3.66 -13.29 9.01
CA GLY A 56 2.33 -13.07 9.56
C GLY A 56 1.60 -11.86 8.95
N PHE A 57 2.13 -11.28 7.87
CA PHE A 57 1.50 -10.21 7.12
C PHE A 57 1.13 -10.66 5.71
N ARG A 58 0.06 -10.05 5.17
CA ARG A 58 -0.31 -10.17 3.77
C ARG A 58 0.13 -8.91 3.04
N THR A 59 0.80 -9.09 1.91
CA THR A 59 1.40 -8.00 1.14
C THR A 59 0.93 -8.06 -0.29
N TRP A 60 0.55 -6.92 -0.86
CA TRP A 60 0.22 -6.80 -2.28
C TRP A 60 0.49 -5.38 -2.78
N SER A 61 0.82 -5.23 -4.06
CA SER A 61 1.13 -3.95 -4.68
C SER A 61 0.31 -3.76 -5.95
N PHE A 62 0.07 -2.50 -6.31
CA PHE A 62 -0.56 -2.13 -7.58
C PHE A 62 0.22 -1.02 -8.26
N GLU A 63 0.16 -1.01 -9.59
CA GLU A 63 0.55 0.14 -10.37
C GLU A 63 -0.64 1.08 -10.53
N LEU A 64 -0.50 2.29 -10.00
CA LEU A 64 -1.38 3.42 -10.30
C LEU A 64 -1.19 3.79 -11.77
N VAL A 65 -2.24 3.51 -12.53
CA VAL A 65 -2.45 4.01 -13.88
C VAL A 65 -3.21 5.34 -13.80
N GLU A 66 -3.01 6.22 -14.77
CA GLU A 66 -3.87 7.41 -14.89
C GLU A 66 -5.32 6.98 -15.14
N GLU A 67 -6.27 7.68 -14.53
CA GLU A 67 -7.68 7.53 -14.90
C GLU A 67 -7.83 7.88 -16.39
N GLY A 68 -8.30 6.92 -17.18
CA GLY A 68 -8.64 7.19 -18.57
C GLY A 68 -9.81 8.14 -18.63
N TYR A 69 -9.54 9.44 -18.84
CA TYR A 69 -10.58 10.42 -19.13
C TYR A 69 -11.19 10.05 -20.49
N LYS A 70 -12.31 9.35 -20.47
CA LYS A 70 -13.07 9.05 -21.68
C LYS A 70 -13.69 10.36 -22.16
N THR A 71 -12.98 11.08 -23.01
CA THR A 71 -13.63 12.15 -23.78
C THR A 71 -14.52 11.42 -24.77
N GLU A 72 -15.82 11.31 -24.49
CA GLU A 72 -16.79 11.06 -25.54
C GLU A 72 -16.67 12.22 -26.53
N ALA A 73 -15.86 12.03 -27.57
CA ALA A 73 -16.04 12.78 -28.79
C ALA A 73 -17.44 12.40 -29.27
N ALA A 74 -18.39 13.32 -29.03
CA ALA A 74 -19.66 13.30 -29.70
C ALA A 74 -19.36 13.38 -31.21
N ASP A 75 -19.48 12.24 -31.90
CA ASP A 75 -19.50 12.22 -33.35
C ASP A 75 -20.71 13.07 -33.79
N ALA A 76 -20.39 14.13 -34.52
CA ALA A 76 -21.30 15.09 -35.11
C ALA A 76 -21.83 14.60 -36.47
#